data_AF-A0A7Y4VDF0-F1
#
_entry.id   AF-A0A7Y4VDF0-F1
#
_cell.length_a   1.000
_cell.length_b   1.000
_cell.length_c   1.000
_cell.angle_alpha   90.00
_cell.angle_beta   90.00
_cell.angle_gamma   90.00
#
_symmetry.space_group_name_H-M   'P 1'
#
loop_
_entity.id
_entity.type
_entity.pdbx_description
1 polymer ?
#
loop_
_entity_poly.entity_id
_entity_poly.type
_entity_poly.pdbx_seq_one_letter_code
_entity_poly.pdbx_strand_id
1 'polypeptide(L)'
;SGTVSATGGAGTIAGGAGTIYSKAGSAMTGRLVIDNGGLIGTNTPLSSLFSLPISPFDLILNGGAAVLPMTPLPLLSNLTVGAGCLLTMMAGETNIAVTVLRDVNLAAGSVLAADGKGFSRNTGTGRGNSTSNKGSGGGYGGLGGASSSGAVGGTNYGAASQPVDRGSGGGTGLGSSPLGGDGGGAIKLIVGGTLSLDDARLGANGSEGLQDDSGGGSGGSVWITASAITGSGIINADGGAGELFNGGGGGGGRIAIYSPANTFTGLVSVAGGAGWVAGGTGTVFQSSSLIPFAAISHSPSTPVSNVVSFVDVSFNAPVNPFTVDTGDVVLQVPPGAAAVTNFTVSTLSPTMLRVSFASQSAPGNYSLLLGPAITDVLGQPMSQVYTGGFSIVLPTVSGTVTNAAGQPMAGVQLVPSSTLSPGVSDEDGNYAVGFIPGLTFTVTPSLPGFIFVPGTRNYTNLTDAVTNENFLAVTSITPSLTNQLSGSNLFVRWGGISGVNYQPQYSTNLVDWLPYGGVVPGTNGTMELQIPISTDPMEFFRVKASN
;
A
#
# COMPACT_ATOMS: atom_id res chain seq x y z
N SER A 1 46.71 -0.02 -5.84
CA SER A 1 46.06 0.27 -4.55
C SER A 1 45.81 1.76 -4.46
N GLY A 2 44.73 2.19 -3.82
CA GLY A 2 44.38 3.59 -3.62
C GLY A 2 43.34 3.72 -2.51
N THR A 3 43.28 4.88 -1.88
CA THR A 3 42.31 5.18 -0.82
C THR A 3 41.01 5.70 -1.42
N VAL A 4 39.87 5.17 -0.96
CA VAL A 4 38.55 5.72 -1.28
C VAL A 4 38.01 6.34 0.00
N SER A 5 37.73 7.64 -0.02
CA SER A 5 37.26 8.40 1.14
C SER A 5 36.20 9.41 0.72
N ALA A 6 35.19 9.59 1.58
CA ALA A 6 34.14 10.58 1.42
C ALA A 6 33.96 11.34 2.75
N THR A 7 35.06 11.83 3.33
CA THR A 7 35.03 12.49 4.64
C THR A 7 34.53 13.93 4.53
N GLY A 8 33.87 14.43 5.56
CA GLY A 8 33.54 15.84 5.68
C GLY A 8 34.80 16.73 5.77
N GLY A 9 34.64 18.02 5.44
CA GLY A 9 35.71 19.00 5.64
C GLY A 9 35.86 19.39 7.12
N ALA A 10 37.07 19.72 7.56
CA ALA A 10 37.30 20.28 8.89
C ALA A 10 36.70 21.70 9.03
N GLY A 11 36.31 22.07 10.24
CA GLY A 11 35.74 23.38 10.56
C GLY A 11 35.37 23.49 12.03
N THR A 12 34.77 24.61 12.45
CA THR A 12 34.25 24.79 13.82
C THR A 12 33.28 23.67 14.21
N ILE A 13 32.46 23.25 13.25
CA ILE A 13 31.77 21.97 13.24
C ILE A 13 32.23 21.29 11.95
N ALA A 14 32.79 20.08 12.03
CA ALA A 14 33.21 19.36 10.84
C ALA A 14 31.99 19.03 9.97
N GLY A 15 32.20 18.97 8.65
CA GLY A 15 31.19 18.48 7.71
C GLY A 15 30.77 17.04 8.03
N GLY A 16 29.57 16.66 7.63
CA GLY A 16 29.15 15.26 7.65
C GLY A 16 29.89 14.44 6.60
N ALA A 17 30.02 13.15 6.85
CA ALA A 17 30.58 12.23 5.86
C ALA A 17 29.64 12.09 4.66
N GLY A 18 30.21 11.86 3.49
CA GLY A 18 29.51 11.27 2.36
C GLY A 18 29.34 9.75 2.53
N THR A 19 28.75 9.11 1.52
CA THR A 19 28.48 7.68 1.51
C THR A 19 29.37 6.98 0.49
N ILE A 20 29.85 5.77 0.83
CA ILE A 20 30.59 4.90 -0.09
C ILE A 20 29.85 3.56 -0.17
N TYR A 21 29.23 3.28 -1.32
CA TYR A 21 28.66 1.97 -1.59
C TYR A 21 29.65 1.12 -2.39
N SER A 22 29.87 -0.12 -1.95
CA SER A 22 30.70 -1.10 -2.64
C SER A 22 30.02 -2.46 -2.65
N LYS A 23 30.04 -3.15 -3.79
CA LYS A 23 29.53 -4.50 -3.95
C LYS A 23 30.44 -5.25 -4.92
N ALA A 24 31.02 -6.37 -4.49
CA ALA A 24 31.73 -7.25 -5.41
C ALA A 24 30.72 -7.89 -6.38
N GLY A 25 31.10 -8.11 -7.65
CA GLY A 25 30.18 -8.60 -8.67
C GLY A 25 29.49 -9.93 -8.33
N SER A 26 30.14 -10.77 -7.52
CA SER A 26 29.60 -12.06 -7.04
C SER A 26 28.96 -12.01 -5.65
N ALA A 27 29.00 -10.87 -4.95
CA ALA A 27 28.46 -10.78 -3.59
C ALA A 27 26.94 -10.65 -3.61
N MET A 28 26.27 -11.39 -2.72
CA MET A 28 24.82 -11.30 -2.54
C MET A 28 24.41 -9.96 -1.93
N THR A 29 25.21 -9.43 -1.01
CA THR A 29 24.98 -8.16 -0.32
C THR A 29 26.12 -7.17 -0.62
N GLY A 30 25.78 -5.89 -0.74
CA GLY A 30 26.76 -4.80 -0.78
C GLY A 30 27.02 -4.23 0.61
N ARG A 31 27.93 -3.26 0.69
CA ARG A 31 28.25 -2.52 1.89
C ARG A 31 28.17 -1.02 1.63
N LEU A 32 27.40 -0.33 2.47
CA LEU A 32 27.33 1.13 2.55
C LEU A 32 28.16 1.59 3.76
N VAL A 33 29.28 2.25 3.48
CA VAL A 33 30.17 2.81 4.51
C VAL A 33 29.96 4.30 4.61
N ILE A 34 29.86 4.79 5.84
CA ILE A 34 29.82 6.21 6.19
C ILE A 34 30.96 6.41 7.19
N ASP A 35 32.05 6.99 6.72
CA ASP A 35 33.27 7.18 7.50
C ASP A 35 33.68 8.64 7.43
N ASN A 36 33.71 9.31 8.58
CA ASN A 36 34.09 10.72 8.66
C ASN A 36 35.59 10.93 8.95
N GLY A 37 36.41 9.89 8.85
CA GLY A 37 37.87 10.00 8.91
C GLY A 37 38.40 10.42 10.28
N GLY A 38 37.63 10.17 11.35
CA GLY A 38 37.93 10.58 12.72
C GLY A 38 37.35 11.95 13.10
N LEU A 39 36.66 12.64 12.18
CA LEU A 39 35.98 13.90 12.48
C LEU A 39 34.61 13.63 13.11
N ILE A 40 34.34 14.26 14.25
CA ILE A 40 32.98 14.33 14.79
C ILE A 40 32.30 15.51 14.10
N GLY A 41 31.51 15.19 13.06
CA GLY A 41 30.90 16.18 12.16
C GLY A 41 29.40 16.28 12.30
N THR A 42 28.81 17.16 11.49
CA THR A 42 27.36 17.26 11.35
C THR A 42 26.75 16.03 10.66
N ASN A 43 25.44 15.99 10.54
CA ASN A 43 24.68 14.82 10.13
C ASN A 43 24.91 14.46 8.64
N THR A 44 25.05 13.16 8.37
CA THR A 44 24.91 12.53 7.05
C THR A 44 23.47 12.03 6.89
N PRO A 45 22.63 12.72 6.12
CA PRO A 45 21.25 12.28 5.89
C PRO A 45 21.20 11.03 5.00
N LEU A 46 20.40 10.04 5.39
CA LEU A 46 20.05 8.89 4.57
C LEU A 46 18.56 8.93 4.25
N SER A 47 18.23 8.85 2.96
CA SER A 47 16.85 8.85 2.49
C SER A 47 16.73 7.93 1.28
N SER A 48 15.59 7.26 1.14
CA SER A 48 15.24 6.56 -0.10
C SER A 48 15.22 7.49 -1.33
N LEU A 49 15.00 8.80 -1.13
CA LEU A 49 15.11 9.82 -2.17
C LEU A 49 16.52 9.95 -2.75
N PHE A 50 17.55 9.54 -2.00
CA PHE A 50 18.95 9.55 -2.43
C PHE A 50 19.44 8.18 -2.92
N SER A 51 18.50 7.28 -3.28
CA SER A 51 18.76 5.96 -3.88
C SER A 51 19.61 5.02 -3.01
N LEU A 52 19.06 4.61 -1.86
CA LEU A 52 19.62 3.49 -1.09
C LEU A 52 19.49 2.16 -1.86
N PRO A 53 20.38 1.18 -1.62
CA PRO A 53 20.26 -0.13 -2.25
C PRO A 53 18.93 -0.81 -1.92
N ILE A 54 18.29 -1.38 -2.94
CA ILE A 54 17.00 -2.07 -2.82
C ILE A 54 17.11 -3.48 -2.21
N SER A 55 18.26 -4.13 -2.33
CA SER A 55 18.55 -5.42 -1.71
C SER A 55 19.24 -5.23 -0.36
N PRO A 56 19.07 -6.14 0.63
CA PRO A 56 19.76 -6.03 1.90
C PRO A 56 21.27 -5.81 1.78
N PHE A 57 21.80 -4.88 2.58
CA PHE A 57 23.21 -4.47 2.56
C PHE A 57 23.75 -4.21 3.96
N ASP A 58 25.05 -4.26 4.13
CA ASP A 58 25.71 -3.95 5.40
C ASP A 58 25.86 -2.44 5.53
N LEU A 59 25.28 -1.84 6.59
CA LEU A 59 25.45 -0.43 6.91
C LEU A 59 26.53 -0.27 7.98
N ILE A 60 27.59 0.47 7.68
CA ILE A 60 28.75 0.64 8.56
C ILE A 60 29.02 2.13 8.79
N LEU A 61 28.98 2.54 10.05
CA LEU A 61 29.28 3.90 10.50
C LEU A 61 30.64 3.88 11.21
N ASN A 62 31.58 4.71 10.76
CA ASN A 62 32.94 4.77 11.31
C ASN A 62 33.44 6.22 11.43
N GLY A 63 34.56 6.37 12.15
CA GLY A 63 35.36 7.59 12.12
C GLY A 63 34.62 8.85 12.56
N GLY A 64 33.72 8.75 13.54
CA GLY A 64 32.96 9.91 14.05
C GLY A 64 31.73 10.30 13.22
N ALA A 65 31.29 9.44 12.28
CA ALA A 65 30.08 9.68 11.49
C ALA A 65 28.83 9.85 12.37
N ALA A 66 28.07 10.92 12.12
CA ALA A 66 26.73 11.14 12.66
C ALA A 66 25.72 10.92 11.52
N VAL A 67 24.85 9.92 11.64
CA VAL A 67 23.92 9.50 10.58
C VAL A 67 22.48 9.74 10.98
N LEU A 68 21.70 10.22 10.02
CA LEU A 68 20.29 10.56 10.21
C LEU A 68 19.42 9.93 9.12
N PRO A 69 18.67 8.85 9.42
CA PRO A 69 17.67 8.32 8.50
C PRO A 69 16.46 9.25 8.45
N MET A 70 16.26 9.93 7.31
CA MET A 70 15.11 10.81 7.07
C MET A 70 13.86 10.05 6.57
N THR A 71 14.06 8.80 6.19
CA THR A 71 13.00 7.85 5.81
C THR A 71 13.31 6.52 6.48
N PRO A 72 12.31 5.64 6.70
CA PRO A 72 12.57 4.30 7.18
C PRO A 72 13.68 3.63 6.37
N LEU A 73 14.69 3.09 7.04
CA LEU A 73 15.77 2.38 6.37
C LEU A 73 15.21 1.11 5.70
N PRO A 74 15.71 0.75 4.51
CA PRO A 74 15.42 -0.56 3.93
C PRO A 74 15.97 -1.67 4.85
N LEU A 75 15.55 -2.90 4.61
CA LEU A 75 16.05 -4.06 5.33
C LEU A 75 17.58 -4.15 5.23
N LEU A 76 18.26 -4.14 6.37
CA LEU A 76 19.72 -4.25 6.40
C LEU A 76 20.14 -5.72 6.49
N SER A 77 21.33 -6.02 5.98
CA SER A 77 22.02 -7.29 6.17
C SER A 77 22.65 -7.33 7.56
N ASN A 78 23.51 -6.35 7.86
CA ASN A 78 24.06 -6.07 9.19
C ASN A 78 24.05 -4.55 9.45
N LEU A 79 24.08 -4.15 10.72
CA LEU A 79 24.38 -2.78 11.13
C LEU A 79 25.62 -2.78 12.03
N THR A 80 26.58 -1.90 11.74
CA THR A 80 27.71 -1.62 12.63
C THR A 80 27.79 -0.13 12.91
N VAL A 81 27.71 0.25 14.18
CA VAL A 81 27.96 1.61 14.64
C VAL A 81 29.28 1.61 15.40
N GLY A 82 30.32 2.13 14.77
CA GLY A 82 31.67 2.19 15.31
C GLY A 82 31.82 3.18 16.46
N ALA A 83 32.96 3.11 17.15
CA ALA A 83 33.27 3.99 18.26
C ALA A 83 33.17 5.47 17.88
N GLY A 84 32.50 6.26 18.72
CA GLY A 84 32.30 7.71 18.49
C GLY A 84 31.30 8.05 17.38
N CYS A 85 30.66 7.07 16.75
CA CYS A 85 29.59 7.31 15.79
C CYS A 85 28.24 7.51 16.46
N LEU A 86 27.38 8.29 15.80
CA LEU A 86 26.02 8.58 16.22
C LEU A 86 25.03 8.12 15.14
N LEU A 87 24.03 7.34 15.51
CA LEU A 87 22.83 7.11 14.71
C LEU A 87 21.65 7.77 15.42
N THR A 88 21.03 8.77 14.79
CA THR A 88 19.97 9.60 15.41
C THR A 88 18.86 9.95 14.42
N MET A 89 17.86 10.71 14.87
CA MET A 89 16.71 11.19 14.09
C MET A 89 16.55 12.71 14.22
N MET A 90 15.77 13.30 13.30
CA MET A 90 15.34 14.69 13.46
C MET A 90 14.23 14.80 14.51
N ALA A 91 14.14 15.96 15.15
CA ALA A 91 12.99 16.27 15.99
C ALA A 91 11.73 16.34 15.12
N GLY A 92 10.63 15.74 15.60
CA GLY A 92 9.36 15.69 14.86
C GLY A 92 9.17 14.46 13.98
N GLU A 93 10.23 13.68 13.73
CA GLU A 93 10.09 12.33 13.15
C GLU A 93 9.41 11.39 14.14
N THR A 94 8.76 10.34 13.64
CA THR A 94 7.99 9.40 14.48
C THR A 94 8.90 8.49 15.27
N ASN A 95 9.92 7.89 14.63
CA ASN A 95 10.87 6.99 15.26
C ASN A 95 12.15 6.77 14.42
N ILE A 96 13.17 6.21 15.06
CA ILE A 96 14.24 5.46 14.41
C ILE A 96 13.76 4.01 14.30
N ALA A 97 13.40 3.56 13.10
CA ALA A 97 13.06 2.17 12.83
C ALA A 97 14.16 1.48 12.02
N VAL A 98 14.78 0.45 12.61
CA VAL A 98 15.82 -0.36 11.96
C VAL A 98 15.43 -1.82 12.02
N THR A 99 15.43 -2.46 10.84
CA THR A 99 15.27 -3.91 10.72
C THR A 99 16.53 -4.50 10.08
N VAL A 100 17.10 -5.52 10.72
CA VAL A 100 18.36 -6.15 10.31
C VAL A 100 18.16 -7.66 10.25
N LEU A 101 18.61 -8.29 9.17
CA LEU A 101 18.51 -9.74 8.97
C LEU A 101 19.44 -10.53 9.89
N ARG A 102 20.65 -10.01 10.11
CA ARG A 102 21.66 -10.67 10.93
C ARG A 102 21.95 -9.79 12.15
N ASP A 103 23.18 -9.30 12.28
CA ASP A 103 23.65 -8.75 13.54
C ASP A 103 23.63 -7.22 13.55
N VAL A 104 23.40 -6.67 14.74
CA VAL A 104 23.63 -5.26 15.06
C VAL A 104 24.77 -5.20 16.07
N ASN A 105 25.84 -4.53 15.70
CA ASN A 105 26.98 -4.28 16.59
C ASN A 105 27.08 -2.78 16.89
N LEU A 106 26.84 -2.41 18.14
CA LEU A 106 27.13 -1.09 18.69
C LEU A 106 28.44 -1.19 19.48
N ALA A 107 29.52 -0.64 18.92
CA ALA A 107 30.84 -0.71 19.51
C ALA A 107 31.02 0.26 20.69
N ALA A 108 32.08 0.08 21.48
CA ALA A 108 32.39 0.93 22.63
C ALA A 108 32.41 2.42 22.28
N GLY A 109 31.65 3.21 23.04
CA GLY A 109 31.51 4.66 22.80
C GLY A 109 30.66 5.04 21.59
N SER A 110 29.98 4.09 20.93
CA SER A 110 28.96 4.39 19.93
C SER A 110 27.62 4.75 20.56
N VAL A 111 26.82 5.54 19.84
CA VAL A 111 25.52 6.01 20.31
C VAL A 111 24.46 5.81 19.24
N LEU A 112 23.38 5.11 19.58
CA LEU A 112 22.12 5.12 18.84
C LEU A 112 21.08 5.81 19.72
N ALA A 113 20.72 7.06 19.40
CA ALA A 113 19.89 7.84 20.32
C ALA A 113 18.83 8.71 19.64
N ALA A 114 17.68 8.79 20.29
CA ALA A 114 16.56 9.67 19.98
C ALA A 114 16.32 10.70 21.11
N ASP A 115 17.36 11.02 21.89
CA ASP A 115 17.27 11.93 23.03
C ASP A 115 16.73 13.32 22.64
N GLY A 116 15.72 13.79 23.38
CA GLY A 116 15.09 15.09 23.12
C GLY A 116 14.42 15.22 21.75
N LYS A 117 14.22 14.11 21.01
CA LYS A 117 13.62 14.12 19.65
C LYS A 117 12.12 13.83 19.63
N GLY A 118 11.50 13.78 20.80
CA GLY A 118 10.08 13.49 20.99
C GLY A 118 9.18 14.70 20.71
N PHE A 119 8.12 14.84 21.51
CA PHE A 119 7.32 16.06 21.46
C PHE A 119 8.12 17.23 22.04
N SER A 120 7.99 18.39 21.40
CA SER A 120 8.61 19.60 21.91
C SER A 120 7.99 20.02 23.25
N ARG A 121 8.71 20.83 24.00
CA ARG A 121 8.24 21.50 25.22
C ARG A 121 6.79 21.97 25.15
N ASN A 122 6.06 21.76 26.25
CA ASN A 122 4.63 22.06 26.39
C ASN A 122 3.73 21.40 25.32
N THR A 123 4.17 20.30 24.71
CA THR A 123 3.37 19.52 23.74
C THR A 123 3.43 18.01 24.01
N GLY A 124 2.55 17.26 23.35
CA GLY A 124 2.33 15.82 23.55
C GLY A 124 1.23 15.51 24.58
N THR A 125 0.83 14.25 24.62
CA THR A 125 -0.32 13.75 25.42
C THR A 125 -0.12 13.96 26.92
N GLY A 126 1.11 13.75 27.41
CA GLY A 126 1.50 13.96 28.81
C GLY A 126 2.36 15.21 28.98
N ARG A 127 2.08 16.31 28.28
CA ARG A 127 2.88 17.54 28.41
C ARG A 127 2.92 18.05 29.86
N GLY A 128 4.03 18.65 30.25
CA GLY A 128 4.11 19.41 31.50
C GLY A 128 3.24 20.67 31.45
N ASN A 129 2.69 21.06 32.59
CA ASN A 129 1.88 22.27 32.77
C ASN A 129 2.76 23.42 33.29
N SER A 130 2.26 24.65 33.17
CA SER A 130 2.97 25.83 33.69
C SER A 130 2.01 26.69 34.50
N THR A 131 2.40 27.03 35.73
CA THR A 131 1.64 27.93 36.62
C THR A 131 2.61 28.95 37.18
N SER A 132 2.26 30.24 37.11
CA SER A 132 3.10 31.34 37.62
C SER A 132 4.54 31.30 37.09
N ASN A 133 4.70 31.01 35.80
CA ASN A 133 5.99 30.85 35.10
C ASN A 133 6.88 29.71 35.62
N LYS A 134 6.31 28.70 36.30
CA LYS A 134 7.04 27.49 36.71
C LYS A 134 6.46 26.25 36.04
N GLY A 135 7.30 25.59 35.26
CA GLY A 135 6.98 24.41 34.47
C GLY A 135 7.13 23.12 35.26
N SER A 136 6.12 22.25 35.18
CA SER A 136 6.19 20.88 35.66
C SER A 136 6.78 19.94 34.60
N GLY A 137 7.23 18.75 34.99
CA GLY A 137 7.82 17.79 34.07
C GLY A 137 6.80 17.19 33.11
N GLY A 138 7.25 16.81 31.91
CA GLY A 138 6.47 15.97 31.00
C GLY A 138 6.33 14.55 31.56
N GLY A 139 5.28 13.83 31.16
CA GLY A 139 5.04 12.43 31.53
C GLY A 139 4.93 11.54 30.30
N TYR A 140 5.57 10.37 30.34
CA TYR A 140 5.43 9.26 29.42
C TYR A 140 6.03 8.04 30.10
N GLY A 141 5.33 6.89 30.19
CA GLY A 141 5.75 5.80 31.07
C GLY A 141 5.48 6.11 32.54
N GLY A 142 6.32 6.97 33.11
CA GLY A 142 6.16 7.59 34.42
C GLY A 142 5.45 8.94 34.36
N LEU A 143 4.93 9.40 35.49
CA LEU A 143 4.33 10.74 35.63
C LEU A 143 5.42 11.81 35.67
N GLY A 144 5.14 12.99 35.13
CA GLY A 144 5.98 14.16 35.36
C GLY A 144 5.90 14.63 36.82
N GLY A 145 6.98 15.19 37.33
CA GLY A 145 7.02 15.84 38.63
C GLY A 145 6.35 17.21 38.59
N ALA A 146 5.71 17.60 39.69
CA ALA A 146 5.11 18.93 39.84
C ALA A 146 6.18 20.04 39.99
N SER A 147 5.83 21.27 39.57
CA SER A 147 6.65 22.45 39.83
C SER A 147 6.43 23.00 41.24
N SER A 148 7.28 23.93 41.69
CA SER A 148 7.14 24.55 43.02
C SER A 148 5.92 25.49 43.15
N SER A 149 5.29 25.91 42.04
CA SER A 149 4.01 26.63 42.06
C SER A 149 2.80 25.71 42.17
N GLY A 150 3.00 24.39 42.21
CA GLY A 150 1.94 23.39 42.21
C GLY A 150 1.40 23.07 40.81
N ALA A 151 2.07 23.48 39.73
CA ALA A 151 1.70 22.98 38.40
C ALA A 151 1.87 21.46 38.37
N VAL A 152 0.79 20.73 38.09
CA VAL A 152 0.80 19.27 38.09
C VAL A 152 1.64 18.77 36.91
N GLY A 153 2.47 17.76 37.14
CA GLY A 153 3.25 17.12 36.07
C GLY A 153 2.38 16.39 35.04
N GLY A 154 2.98 16.08 33.91
CA GLY A 154 2.31 15.37 32.83
C GLY A 154 1.86 13.96 33.21
N THR A 155 0.76 13.49 32.63
CA THR A 155 0.26 12.12 32.82
C THR A 155 1.07 11.10 32.01
N ASN A 156 0.93 9.81 32.33
CA ASN A 156 1.51 8.75 31.52
C ASN A 156 0.54 8.33 30.39
N TYR A 157 1.09 7.71 29.34
CA TYR A 157 0.35 7.14 28.21
C TYR A 157 1.18 6.08 27.48
N GLY A 158 0.60 5.45 26.44
CA GLY A 158 1.25 4.41 25.63
C GLY A 158 1.31 3.04 26.29
N ALA A 159 1.62 2.02 25.50
CA ALA A 159 1.71 0.63 25.94
C ALA A 159 3.13 0.26 26.42
N ALA A 160 3.23 -0.41 27.57
CA ALA A 160 4.53 -0.87 28.11
C ALA A 160 5.15 -2.01 27.29
N SER A 161 4.33 -2.89 26.72
CA SER A 161 4.79 -4.03 25.92
C SER A 161 5.09 -3.67 24.47
N GLN A 162 4.46 -2.64 23.90
CA GLN A 162 4.68 -2.21 22.51
C GLN A 162 4.87 -0.69 22.45
N PRO A 163 5.94 -0.16 23.07
CA PRO A 163 6.17 1.28 23.12
C PRO A 163 6.60 1.80 21.75
N VAL A 164 5.75 2.62 21.15
CA VAL A 164 5.99 3.30 19.86
C VAL A 164 5.83 4.82 19.94
N ASP A 165 5.30 5.30 21.06
CA ASP A 165 5.01 6.72 21.24
C ASP A 165 6.26 7.49 21.65
N ARG A 166 6.31 8.75 21.25
CA ARG A 166 7.35 9.68 21.68
C ARG A 166 7.01 10.21 23.08
N GLY A 167 8.04 10.55 23.85
CA GLY A 167 7.93 11.25 25.12
C GLY A 167 7.40 12.68 24.95
N SER A 168 6.70 13.16 25.97
CA SER A 168 6.13 14.50 26.08
C SER A 168 7.14 15.53 26.58
N GLY A 169 6.99 16.78 26.11
CA GLY A 169 7.80 17.90 26.58
C GLY A 169 7.35 18.45 27.93
N GLY A 170 8.28 19.02 28.69
CA GLY A 170 8.05 19.69 29.98
C GLY A 170 7.39 21.05 29.84
N GLY A 171 6.87 21.56 30.95
CA GLY A 171 6.25 22.89 31.06
C GLY A 171 7.29 24.01 30.95
N THR A 172 6.82 25.20 30.58
CA THR A 172 7.68 26.38 30.37
C THR A 172 7.96 27.13 31.67
N GLY A 173 9.22 27.51 31.86
CA GLY A 173 9.71 28.36 32.95
C GLY A 173 9.62 29.87 32.68
N LEU A 174 10.44 30.66 33.36
CA LEU A 174 10.47 32.13 33.29
C LEU A 174 11.35 32.65 32.13
N GLY A 175 10.74 33.22 31.08
CA GLY A 175 11.48 33.90 29.99
C GLY A 175 10.69 34.05 28.67
N SER A 176 11.31 34.63 27.63
CA SER A 176 10.63 35.14 26.41
C SER A 176 10.72 34.28 25.13
N SER A 177 10.99 32.97 25.17
CA SER A 177 10.92 32.07 23.98
C SER A 177 10.99 30.60 24.38
N PRO A 178 10.12 29.65 23.97
CA PRO A 178 9.65 28.49 24.76
C PRO A 178 10.74 27.55 25.32
N LEU A 179 10.57 27.06 26.55
CA LEU A 179 11.71 26.89 27.51
C LEU A 179 11.73 25.60 28.34
N GLY A 180 10.76 24.70 28.17
CA GLY A 180 10.78 23.37 28.82
C GLY A 180 11.70 22.38 28.10
N GLY A 181 12.02 21.26 28.76
CA GLY A 181 12.74 20.15 28.14
C GLY A 181 11.88 19.43 27.11
N ASP A 182 12.45 19.09 25.95
CA ASP A 182 11.79 18.27 24.94
C ASP A 182 11.74 16.79 25.37
N GLY A 183 10.68 16.06 25.02
CA GLY A 183 10.58 14.64 25.34
C GLY A 183 11.53 13.77 24.52
N GLY A 184 11.80 12.55 24.97
CA GLY A 184 12.57 11.55 24.22
C GLY A 184 11.83 11.04 22.98
N GLY A 185 12.56 10.69 21.93
CA GLY A 185 11.99 10.11 20.71
C GLY A 185 11.62 8.63 20.88
N ALA A 186 11.39 7.93 19.77
CA ALA A 186 11.08 6.51 19.79
C ALA A 186 12.07 5.73 18.92
N ILE A 187 12.51 4.57 19.41
CA ILE A 187 13.43 3.67 18.70
C ILE A 187 12.79 2.29 18.61
N LYS A 188 12.76 1.72 17.42
CA LYS A 188 12.34 0.33 17.17
C LYS A 188 13.43 -0.43 16.43
N LEU A 189 14.02 -1.42 17.10
CA LEU A 189 15.04 -2.31 16.56
C LEU A 189 14.48 -3.73 16.42
N ILE A 190 14.56 -4.29 15.21
CA ILE A 190 14.25 -5.69 14.93
C ILE A 190 15.52 -6.32 14.36
N VAL A 191 16.09 -7.29 15.08
CA VAL A 191 17.41 -7.87 14.80
C VAL A 191 17.27 -9.38 14.67
N GLY A 192 17.47 -9.90 13.47
CA GLY A 192 17.35 -11.33 13.19
C GLY A 192 18.42 -12.20 13.85
N GLY A 193 19.59 -11.63 14.10
CA GLY A 193 20.70 -12.24 14.82
C GLY A 193 20.90 -11.64 16.22
N THR A 194 22.15 -11.29 16.51
CA THR A 194 22.56 -10.76 17.81
C THR A 194 22.59 -9.24 17.78
N LEU A 195 21.98 -8.62 18.79
CA LEU A 195 22.24 -7.23 19.16
C LEU A 195 23.33 -7.19 20.24
N SER A 196 24.51 -6.67 19.89
CA SER A 196 25.63 -6.45 20.81
C SER A 196 25.74 -4.96 21.15
N LEU A 197 25.76 -4.66 22.45
CA LEU A 197 26.00 -3.33 23.00
C LEU A 197 27.22 -3.36 23.92
N ASP A 198 28.42 -3.27 23.35
CA ASP A 198 29.66 -3.36 24.10
C ASP A 198 30.09 -1.95 24.51
N ASP A 199 29.84 -1.55 25.77
CA ASP A 199 30.08 -0.18 26.28
C ASP A 199 29.53 0.93 25.34
N ALA A 200 28.43 0.62 24.66
CA ALA A 200 27.68 1.50 23.78
C ALA A 200 26.42 2.04 24.46
N ARG A 201 25.79 3.07 23.87
CA ARG A 201 24.50 3.59 24.36
C ARG A 201 23.39 3.51 23.33
N LEU A 202 22.27 2.94 23.75
CA LEU A 202 20.98 2.96 23.07
C LEU A 202 19.99 3.78 23.91
N GLY A 203 19.65 4.99 23.45
CA GLY A 203 19.02 6.02 24.31
C GLY A 203 17.80 6.71 23.72
N ALA A 204 16.78 6.98 24.52
CA ALA A 204 15.63 7.82 24.17
C ALA A 204 15.27 8.76 25.33
N ASN A 205 16.25 9.44 25.91
CA ASN A 205 16.04 10.27 27.09
C ASN A 205 15.27 11.57 26.77
N GLY A 206 14.56 12.09 27.76
CA GLY A 206 14.06 13.45 27.74
C GLY A 206 15.19 14.46 27.96
N SER A 207 15.05 15.64 27.36
CA SER A 207 15.98 16.75 27.59
C SER A 207 15.71 17.43 28.93
N GLU A 208 16.77 17.98 29.52
CA GLU A 208 16.69 18.80 30.72
C GLU A 208 15.94 20.12 30.46
N GLY A 209 15.24 20.62 31.48
CA GLY A 209 14.74 21.99 31.55
C GLY A 209 15.88 22.94 31.90
N LEU A 210 16.54 23.49 30.88
CA LEU A 210 17.76 24.30 31.06
C LEU A 210 17.51 25.74 31.53
N GLN A 211 16.25 26.19 31.53
CA GLN A 211 15.91 27.55 31.97
C GLN A 211 15.35 27.54 33.39
N ASP A 212 15.60 28.63 34.14
CA ASP A 212 14.88 29.04 35.34
C ASP A 212 13.42 28.58 35.36
N ASP A 213 13.10 27.77 36.36
CA ASP A 213 11.78 27.25 36.67
C ASP A 213 11.17 26.32 35.61
N SER A 214 11.92 25.89 34.59
CA SER A 214 11.40 25.04 33.52
C SER A 214 11.35 23.55 33.89
N GLY A 215 10.34 22.85 33.37
CA GLY A 215 10.18 21.42 33.62
C GLY A 215 10.98 20.55 32.64
N GLY A 216 11.45 19.40 33.11
CA GLY A 216 12.17 18.43 32.29
C GLY A 216 11.25 17.67 31.33
N GLY A 217 11.77 17.27 30.16
CA GLY A 217 11.06 16.42 29.22
C GLY A 217 10.98 14.98 29.70
N SER A 218 9.90 14.27 29.39
CA SER A 218 9.83 12.83 29.71
C SER A 218 10.73 11.98 28.80
N GLY A 219 11.14 10.81 29.28
CA GLY A 219 11.78 9.80 28.45
C GLY A 219 10.87 9.33 27.32
N GLY A 220 11.45 8.64 26.34
CA GLY A 220 10.79 8.17 25.12
C GLY A 220 10.57 6.65 25.11
N SER A 221 10.54 6.08 23.90
CA SER A 221 10.35 4.64 23.68
C SER A 221 11.61 3.96 23.17
N VAL A 222 11.94 2.80 23.72
CA VAL A 222 12.91 1.86 23.14
C VAL A 222 12.26 0.48 23.03
N TRP A 223 12.02 0.02 21.81
CA TRP A 223 11.47 -1.31 21.52
C TRP A 223 12.50 -2.14 20.77
N ILE A 224 12.97 -3.21 21.42
CA ILE A 224 13.95 -4.15 20.88
C ILE A 224 13.29 -5.51 20.70
N THR A 225 13.47 -6.11 19.53
CA THR A 225 13.18 -7.52 19.27
C THR A 225 14.42 -8.13 18.61
N ALA A 226 15.07 -9.08 19.27
CA ALA A 226 16.32 -9.64 18.81
C ALA A 226 16.42 -11.13 19.14
N SER A 227 17.01 -11.93 18.25
CA SER A 227 17.24 -13.36 18.53
C SER A 227 18.16 -13.57 19.73
N ALA A 228 19.18 -12.71 19.87
CA ALA A 228 20.00 -12.63 21.08
C ALA A 228 20.38 -11.19 21.42
N ILE A 229 20.61 -10.91 22.70
CA ILE A 229 21.14 -9.63 23.18
C ILE A 229 22.33 -9.89 24.10
N THR A 230 23.43 -9.16 23.88
CA THR A 230 24.71 -9.32 24.58
C THR A 230 25.33 -7.94 24.86
N GLY A 231 26.34 -7.90 25.73
CA GLY A 231 27.14 -6.71 26.02
C GLY A 231 26.87 -6.07 27.38
N SER A 232 27.61 -5.01 27.68
CA SER A 232 27.68 -4.31 28.97
C SER A 232 27.28 -2.83 28.90
N GLY A 233 26.77 -2.37 27.76
CA GLY A 233 26.42 -0.97 27.51
C GLY A 233 25.20 -0.45 28.30
N ILE A 234 24.58 0.60 27.77
CA ILE A 234 23.44 1.27 28.39
C ILE A 234 22.25 1.27 27.43
N ILE A 235 21.08 0.85 27.91
CA ILE A 235 19.79 1.01 27.26
C ILE A 235 18.93 1.92 28.14
N ASN A 236 18.64 3.15 27.70
CA ASN A 236 17.91 4.08 28.55
C ASN A 236 16.82 4.91 27.85
N ALA A 237 15.80 5.25 28.63
CA ALA A 237 14.74 6.18 28.27
C ALA A 237 14.38 7.00 29.51
N ASP A 238 15.37 7.65 30.11
CA ASP A 238 15.23 8.41 31.33
C ASP A 238 14.53 9.76 31.07
N GLY A 239 13.80 10.27 32.07
CA GLY A 239 13.28 11.62 32.06
C GLY A 239 14.40 12.65 32.27
N GLY A 240 14.29 13.79 31.60
CA GLY A 240 15.18 14.92 31.80
C GLY A 240 14.93 15.62 33.14
N ALA A 241 15.98 16.18 33.73
CA ALA A 241 15.85 16.97 34.94
C ALA A 241 15.04 18.26 34.65
N GLY A 242 14.17 18.66 35.56
CA GLY A 242 13.68 20.03 35.63
C GLY A 242 14.76 20.93 36.23
N GLU A 243 14.59 22.23 36.06
CA GLU A 243 15.46 23.20 36.73
C GLU A 243 15.39 22.99 38.26
N LEU A 244 16.56 23.01 38.91
CA LEU A 244 16.77 22.46 40.26
C LEU A 244 15.93 23.13 41.35
N PHE A 245 15.60 24.42 41.24
CA PHE A 245 14.94 25.14 42.32
C PHE A 245 13.42 25.10 42.22
N ASN A 246 12.87 25.03 41.01
CA ASN A 246 11.46 25.31 40.80
C ASN A 246 10.77 24.42 39.75
N GLY A 247 11.54 23.83 38.84
CA GLY A 247 11.05 23.01 37.75
C GLY A 247 10.73 21.58 38.19
N GLY A 248 9.67 20.99 37.63
CA GLY A 248 9.37 19.57 37.85
C GLY A 248 10.21 18.64 36.97
N GLY A 249 10.65 17.50 37.50
CA GLY A 249 11.42 16.50 36.75
C GLY A 249 10.57 15.72 35.76
N GLY A 250 11.10 15.39 34.58
CA GLY A 250 10.40 14.60 33.57
C GLY A 250 10.19 13.14 34.01
N GLY A 251 9.06 12.54 33.66
CA GLY A 251 8.81 11.11 33.91
C GLY A 251 9.72 10.22 33.04
N GLY A 252 10.14 9.07 33.58
CA GLY A 252 10.92 8.09 32.82
C GLY A 252 10.06 7.32 31.83
N GLY A 253 10.61 6.99 30.66
CA GLY A 253 9.91 6.47 29.48
C GLY A 253 9.60 4.97 29.52
N ARG A 254 9.61 4.33 28.35
CA ARG A 254 9.24 2.91 28.20
C ARG A 254 10.29 2.15 27.40
N ILE A 255 10.71 1.01 27.95
CA ILE A 255 11.61 0.06 27.29
C ILE A 255 10.89 -1.28 27.18
N ALA A 256 10.86 -1.87 25.99
CA ALA A 256 10.39 -3.23 25.76
C ALA A 256 11.46 -4.07 25.06
N ILE A 257 11.78 -5.24 25.63
CA ILE A 257 12.81 -6.15 25.12
C ILE A 257 12.19 -7.54 24.89
N TYR A 258 12.24 -7.99 23.64
CA TYR A 258 11.83 -9.32 23.23
C TYR A 258 13.06 -10.10 22.74
N SER A 259 13.51 -11.08 23.52
CA SER A 259 14.62 -11.92 23.11
C SER A 259 14.64 -13.26 23.84
N PRO A 260 14.64 -14.40 23.12
CA PRO A 260 14.74 -15.72 23.75
C PRO A 260 16.11 -15.96 24.41
N ALA A 261 17.16 -15.24 23.98
CA ALA A 261 18.52 -15.35 24.50
C ALA A 261 19.07 -13.97 24.91
N ASN A 262 18.65 -13.49 26.09
CA ASN A 262 19.15 -12.23 26.64
C ASN A 262 20.23 -12.47 27.70
N THR A 263 21.48 -12.16 27.37
CA THR A 263 22.66 -12.22 28.28
C THR A 263 23.27 -10.85 28.54
N PHE A 264 22.55 -9.78 28.22
CA PHE A 264 22.97 -8.41 28.48
C PHE A 264 23.18 -8.17 29.97
N THR A 265 24.35 -7.66 30.34
CA THR A 265 24.73 -7.36 31.74
C THR A 265 24.87 -5.88 32.01
N GLY A 266 24.57 -5.03 31.02
CA GLY A 266 24.64 -3.59 31.13
C GLY A 266 23.45 -2.96 31.86
N LEU A 267 23.40 -1.63 31.84
CA LEU A 267 22.34 -0.86 32.51
C LEU A 267 21.09 -0.76 31.63
N VAL A 268 19.93 -1.06 32.20
CA VAL A 268 18.61 -0.71 31.62
C VAL A 268 17.93 0.31 32.53
N SER A 269 17.68 1.53 32.03
CA SER A 269 17.17 2.63 32.85
C SER A 269 15.95 3.33 32.25
N VAL A 270 14.97 3.59 33.10
CA VAL A 270 13.76 4.39 32.83
C VAL A 270 13.48 5.32 34.02
N ALA A 271 14.53 5.89 34.59
CA ALA A 271 14.42 6.76 35.74
C ALA A 271 13.65 8.04 35.41
N GLY A 272 12.93 8.59 36.39
CA GLY A 272 12.44 9.95 36.29
C GLY A 272 13.57 10.95 36.52
N GLY A 273 13.48 12.11 35.89
CA GLY A 273 14.42 13.21 36.08
C GLY A 273 14.27 13.88 37.44
N ALA A 274 15.35 14.48 37.92
CA ALA A 274 15.34 15.32 39.13
C ALA A 274 14.52 16.60 38.91
N GLY A 275 14.11 17.26 39.99
CA GLY A 275 13.38 18.54 39.97
C GLY A 275 12.81 18.84 41.36
N TRP A 276 12.04 19.93 41.49
CA TRP A 276 11.32 20.26 42.73
C TRP A 276 10.53 19.06 43.26
N VAL A 277 9.77 18.44 42.36
CA VAL A 277 9.33 17.05 42.51
C VAL A 277 9.98 16.26 41.38
N ALA A 278 10.63 15.15 41.71
CA ALA A 278 11.21 14.25 40.73
C ALA A 278 10.10 13.59 39.88
N GLY A 279 10.42 13.28 38.62
CA GLY A 279 9.54 12.48 37.78
C GLY A 279 9.38 11.05 38.31
N GLY A 280 8.24 10.45 38.04
CA GLY A 280 8.00 9.03 38.28
C GLY A 280 8.86 8.16 37.36
N THR A 281 9.27 6.99 37.85
CA THR A 281 9.93 5.96 37.05
C THR A 281 9.00 5.43 35.97
N GLY A 282 9.58 5.11 34.82
CA GLY A 282 8.91 4.50 33.69
C GLY A 282 8.71 2.99 33.79
N THR A 283 8.59 2.32 32.64
CA THR A 283 8.36 0.87 32.58
C THR A 283 9.41 0.15 31.76
N VAL A 284 9.88 -0.99 32.26
CA VAL A 284 10.66 -1.98 31.49
C VAL A 284 9.80 -3.24 31.33
N PHE A 285 9.54 -3.66 30.09
CA PHE A 285 8.90 -4.92 29.75
C PHE A 285 9.93 -5.86 29.12
N GLN A 286 10.00 -7.10 29.60
CA GLN A 286 10.91 -8.11 29.06
C GLN A 286 10.15 -9.40 28.79
N SER A 287 10.38 -10.01 27.63
CA SER A 287 9.79 -11.29 27.24
C SER A 287 10.82 -12.13 26.48
N SER A 288 10.92 -13.41 26.85
CA SER A 288 11.64 -14.41 26.04
C SER A 288 10.80 -14.99 24.91
N SER A 289 9.48 -14.89 25.03
CA SER A 289 8.55 -15.31 23.97
C SER A 289 8.49 -14.26 22.87
N LEU A 290 8.80 -14.69 21.65
CA LEU A 290 8.58 -13.91 20.43
C LEU A 290 7.10 -13.97 20.04
N ILE A 291 6.61 -12.92 19.38
CA ILE A 291 5.25 -12.89 18.83
C ILE A 291 5.21 -13.87 17.66
N PRO A 292 4.22 -14.80 17.58
CA PRO A 292 4.10 -15.72 16.45
C PRO A 292 4.03 -14.97 15.12
N PHE A 293 4.89 -15.34 14.17
CA PHE A 293 4.93 -14.71 12.86
C PHE A 293 3.74 -15.16 12.01
N ALA A 294 3.00 -14.22 11.44
CA ALA A 294 1.83 -14.51 10.61
C ALA A 294 1.59 -13.44 9.55
N ALA A 295 1.05 -13.87 8.41
CA ALA A 295 0.35 -12.96 7.51
C ALA A 295 -0.99 -12.56 8.14
N ILE A 296 -1.31 -11.27 8.08
CA ILE A 296 -2.45 -10.67 8.80
C ILE A 296 -3.54 -10.15 7.88
N SER A 297 -3.19 -9.77 6.65
CA SER A 297 -4.14 -9.25 5.67
C SER A 297 -3.56 -9.36 4.26
N HIS A 298 -4.44 -9.21 3.27
CA HIS A 298 -4.03 -9.13 1.87
C HIS A 298 -4.92 -8.13 1.13
N SER A 299 -4.51 -7.72 -0.07
CA SER A 299 -5.28 -6.88 -0.99
C SER A 299 -5.03 -7.35 -2.42
N PRO A 300 -6.07 -7.52 -3.26
CA PRO A 300 -7.49 -7.29 -2.96
C PRO A 300 -8.06 -8.34 -2.00
N SER A 301 -9.00 -7.94 -1.14
CA SER A 301 -9.70 -8.84 -0.18
C SER A 301 -11.23 -8.78 -0.31
N THR A 302 -11.73 -8.00 -1.27
CA THR A 302 -13.16 -7.77 -1.53
C THR A 302 -13.46 -8.07 -3.00
N PRO A 303 -14.73 -8.13 -3.41
CA PRO A 303 -15.08 -8.20 -4.82
C PRO A 303 -14.44 -7.06 -5.62
N VAL A 304 -13.84 -7.39 -6.76
CA VAL A 304 -13.26 -6.44 -7.72
C VAL A 304 -13.88 -6.65 -9.10
N SER A 305 -13.98 -5.58 -9.89
CA SER A 305 -14.54 -5.62 -11.25
C SER A 305 -13.50 -5.58 -12.35
N ASN A 306 -12.21 -5.62 -11.99
CA ASN A 306 -11.08 -5.53 -12.91
C ASN A 306 -10.26 -6.83 -12.94
N VAL A 307 -9.34 -6.90 -13.91
CA VAL A 307 -8.32 -7.94 -14.00
C VAL A 307 -7.40 -7.87 -12.79
N VAL A 308 -7.10 -9.01 -12.19
CA VAL A 308 -6.15 -9.13 -11.06
C VAL A 308 -4.90 -9.86 -11.53
N SER A 309 -3.73 -9.30 -11.28
CA SER A 309 -2.42 -9.89 -11.62
C SER A 309 -1.46 -9.94 -10.45
N PHE A 310 -1.88 -9.49 -9.27
CA PHE A 310 -1.11 -9.60 -8.05
C PHE A 310 -2.02 -9.57 -6.82
N VAL A 311 -1.50 -10.10 -5.71
CA VAL A 311 -2.03 -9.90 -4.36
C VAL A 311 -0.89 -9.38 -3.47
N ASP A 312 -1.14 -8.28 -2.77
CA ASP A 312 -0.24 -7.74 -1.76
C ASP A 312 -0.62 -8.34 -0.40
N VAL A 313 0.33 -8.97 0.28
CA VAL A 313 0.12 -9.64 1.58
C VAL A 313 0.93 -8.91 2.65
N SER A 314 0.26 -8.56 3.76
CA SER A 314 0.88 -7.90 4.91
C SER A 314 1.12 -8.87 6.05
N PHE A 315 2.22 -8.68 6.76
CA PHE A 315 2.67 -9.51 7.88
C PHE A 315 2.77 -8.71 9.17
N ASN A 316 2.69 -9.39 10.32
CA ASN A 316 2.83 -8.75 11.63
C ASN A 316 4.28 -8.47 12.05
N ALA A 317 5.25 -9.06 11.36
CA ALA A 317 6.68 -8.84 11.58
C ALA A 317 7.43 -8.81 10.24
N PRO A 318 8.66 -8.27 10.19
CA PRO A 318 9.43 -8.22 8.96
C PRO A 318 9.74 -9.62 8.41
N VAL A 319 9.50 -9.82 7.13
CA VAL A 319 9.75 -11.08 6.41
C VAL A 319 11.24 -11.19 6.07
N ASN A 320 11.80 -12.40 6.18
CA ASN A 320 13.08 -12.69 5.56
C ASN A 320 12.87 -12.94 4.05
N PRO A 321 13.31 -12.03 3.16
CA PRO A 321 13.07 -12.17 1.72
C PRO A 321 13.75 -13.39 1.10
N PHE A 322 14.76 -13.97 1.77
CA PHE A 322 15.49 -15.12 1.27
C PHE A 322 14.79 -16.47 1.55
N THR A 323 13.70 -16.47 2.33
CA THR A 323 12.89 -17.68 2.59
C THR A 323 11.58 -17.69 1.82
N VAL A 324 11.36 -16.70 0.94
CA VAL A 324 10.16 -16.59 0.12
C VAL A 324 10.40 -17.26 -1.22
N ASP A 325 9.74 -18.40 -1.47
CA ASP A 325 9.77 -19.10 -2.75
C ASP A 325 8.39 -19.11 -3.42
N THR A 326 8.36 -19.26 -4.75
CA THR A 326 7.09 -19.41 -5.49
C THR A 326 6.32 -20.68 -5.10
N GLY A 327 7.00 -21.70 -4.59
CA GLY A 327 6.40 -22.92 -4.04
C GLY A 327 5.61 -22.69 -2.75
N ASP A 328 5.82 -21.56 -2.06
CA ASP A 328 5.04 -21.18 -0.87
C ASP A 328 3.67 -20.58 -1.22
N VAL A 329 3.37 -20.39 -2.51
CA VAL A 329 2.18 -19.69 -2.98
C VAL A 329 1.29 -20.65 -3.78
N VAL A 330 0.02 -20.73 -3.40
CA VAL A 330 -1.01 -21.38 -4.22
C VAL A 330 -2.18 -20.43 -4.38
N LEU A 331 -2.55 -20.12 -5.63
CA LEU A 331 -3.81 -19.43 -5.94
C LEU A 331 -4.78 -20.41 -6.57
N GLN A 332 -5.81 -20.80 -5.83
CA GLN A 332 -6.89 -21.62 -6.33
C GLN A 332 -7.88 -20.73 -7.10
N VAL A 333 -8.28 -21.19 -8.28
CA VAL A 333 -9.14 -20.47 -9.22
C VAL A 333 -10.57 -21.01 -9.18
N PRO A 334 -11.58 -20.22 -9.58
CA PRO A 334 -12.95 -20.70 -9.69
C PRO A 334 -13.09 -21.78 -10.79
N PRO A 335 -14.12 -22.65 -10.73
CA PRO A 335 -14.36 -23.66 -11.76
C PRO A 335 -14.44 -23.05 -13.17
N GLY A 336 -13.75 -23.65 -14.13
CA GLY A 336 -13.71 -23.19 -15.52
C GLY A 336 -12.73 -22.05 -15.80
N ALA A 337 -12.09 -21.47 -14.78
CA ALA A 337 -11.00 -20.52 -14.97
C ALA A 337 -9.68 -21.22 -15.31
N ALA A 338 -8.81 -20.52 -16.03
CA ALA A 338 -7.48 -21.01 -16.36
C ALA A 338 -6.61 -21.13 -15.10
N ALA A 339 -5.75 -22.15 -15.04
CA ALA A 339 -4.77 -22.27 -13.97
C ALA A 339 -3.82 -21.06 -13.95
N VAL A 340 -3.46 -20.61 -12.76
CA VAL A 340 -2.56 -19.47 -12.57
C VAL A 340 -1.13 -19.89 -12.84
N THR A 341 -0.39 -19.09 -13.61
CA THR A 341 1.01 -19.32 -13.98
C THR A 341 1.84 -18.06 -13.73
N ASN A 342 3.17 -18.13 -13.93
CA ASN A 342 4.11 -17.01 -13.82
C ASN A 342 4.13 -16.34 -12.44
N PHE A 343 4.08 -17.13 -11.37
CA PHE A 343 4.26 -16.60 -10.02
C PHE A 343 5.63 -15.96 -9.86
N THR A 344 5.63 -14.77 -9.29
CA THR A 344 6.83 -14.09 -8.79
C THR A 344 6.48 -13.44 -7.45
N VAL A 345 7.44 -13.40 -6.53
CA VAL A 345 7.27 -12.71 -5.26
C VAL A 345 8.31 -11.62 -5.12
N SER A 346 7.88 -10.45 -4.66
CA SER A 346 8.76 -9.30 -4.43
C SER A 346 8.41 -8.63 -3.11
N THR A 347 9.41 -8.06 -2.44
CA THR A 347 9.21 -7.32 -1.19
C THR A 347 8.88 -5.86 -1.47
N LEU A 348 7.71 -5.38 -1.04
CA LEU A 348 7.32 -3.97 -1.15
C LEU A 348 7.82 -3.16 0.05
N SER A 349 7.82 -3.77 1.23
CA SER A 349 8.37 -3.24 2.47
C SER A 349 8.85 -4.41 3.34
N PRO A 350 9.53 -4.17 4.47
CA PRO A 350 9.93 -5.25 5.37
C PRO A 350 8.75 -6.15 5.79
N THR A 351 7.52 -5.63 5.88
CA THR A 351 6.33 -6.37 6.35
C THR A 351 5.30 -6.62 5.25
N MET A 352 5.64 -6.42 3.97
CA MET A 352 4.69 -6.56 2.86
C MET A 352 5.34 -7.21 1.65
N LEU A 353 4.72 -8.30 1.17
CA LEU A 353 5.09 -8.99 -0.06
C LEU A 353 4.05 -8.73 -1.14
N ARG A 354 4.50 -8.60 -2.38
CA ARG A 354 3.66 -8.69 -3.56
C ARG A 354 3.85 -10.04 -4.22
N VAL A 355 2.77 -10.80 -4.31
CA VAL A 355 2.68 -12.04 -5.07
C VAL A 355 2.06 -11.70 -6.43
N SER A 356 2.88 -11.65 -7.48
CA SER A 356 2.43 -11.37 -8.85
C SER A 356 2.26 -12.68 -9.64
N PHE A 357 1.33 -12.70 -10.58
CA PHE A 357 0.98 -13.86 -11.40
C PHE A 357 0.34 -13.43 -12.73
N ALA A 358 0.16 -14.39 -13.65
CA ALA A 358 -0.53 -14.15 -14.91
C ALA A 358 -1.97 -13.66 -14.68
N SER A 359 -2.35 -12.57 -15.35
CA SER A 359 -3.65 -11.89 -15.23
C SER A 359 -4.85 -12.83 -15.21
N GLN A 360 -5.72 -12.65 -14.21
CA GLN A 360 -6.97 -13.36 -14.02
C GLN A 360 -8.15 -12.41 -14.23
N SER A 361 -9.15 -12.86 -14.99
CA SER A 361 -10.36 -12.08 -15.32
C SER A 361 -11.65 -12.91 -15.25
N ALA A 362 -11.56 -14.22 -15.03
CA ALA A 362 -12.73 -15.07 -14.93
C ALA A 362 -13.52 -14.73 -13.65
N PRO A 363 -14.84 -14.48 -13.72
CA PRO A 363 -15.65 -14.23 -12.54
C PRO A 363 -15.63 -15.40 -11.57
N GLY A 364 -15.70 -15.10 -10.27
CA GLY A 364 -15.76 -16.10 -9.21
C GLY A 364 -14.75 -15.87 -8.09
N ASN A 365 -14.70 -16.82 -7.15
CA ASN A 365 -13.88 -16.73 -5.96
C ASN A 365 -12.49 -17.33 -6.21
N TYR A 366 -11.46 -16.59 -5.83
CA TYR A 366 -10.06 -17.02 -5.82
C TYR A 366 -9.60 -17.17 -4.37
N SER A 367 -8.91 -18.26 -4.06
CA SER A 367 -8.39 -18.54 -2.71
C SER A 367 -6.87 -18.57 -2.74
N LEU A 368 -6.24 -17.71 -1.95
CA LEU A 368 -4.80 -17.62 -1.80
C LEU A 368 -4.38 -18.41 -0.56
N LEU A 369 -3.50 -19.39 -0.76
CA LEU A 369 -2.76 -20.08 0.30
C LEU A 369 -1.31 -19.62 0.27
N LEU A 370 -0.78 -19.20 1.40
CA LEU A 370 0.60 -18.72 1.54
C LEU A 370 1.31 -19.37 2.74
N GLY A 371 2.54 -19.86 2.51
CA GLY A 371 3.39 -20.45 3.54
C GLY A 371 3.11 -21.94 3.81
N PRO A 372 3.58 -22.49 4.95
CA PRO A 372 4.11 -21.81 6.14
C PRO A 372 5.64 -21.69 6.19
N ALA A 373 6.38 -22.11 5.15
CA ALA A 373 7.85 -22.16 5.20
C ALA A 373 8.52 -20.77 5.19
N ILE A 374 7.79 -19.72 4.81
CA ILE A 374 8.24 -18.33 4.91
C ILE A 374 8.54 -18.00 6.37
N THR A 375 9.68 -17.37 6.62
CA THR A 375 10.10 -16.96 7.96
C THR A 375 10.13 -15.44 8.11
N ASP A 376 10.01 -14.97 9.35
CA ASP A 376 10.41 -13.60 9.68
C ASP A 376 11.93 -13.45 9.68
N VAL A 377 12.40 -12.23 9.93
CA VAL A 377 13.84 -11.93 10.06
C VAL A 377 14.48 -12.60 11.27
N LEU A 378 13.73 -13.00 12.30
CA LEU A 378 14.23 -13.77 13.45
C LEU A 378 14.29 -15.29 13.18
N GLY A 379 13.91 -15.73 11.97
CA GLY A 379 13.89 -17.13 11.58
C GLY A 379 12.67 -17.90 12.11
N GLN A 380 11.65 -17.24 12.65
CA GLN A 380 10.39 -17.87 13.03
C GLN A 380 9.58 -18.17 11.75
N PRO A 381 9.21 -19.44 11.49
CA PRO A 381 8.31 -19.75 10.38
C PRO A 381 6.90 -19.19 10.65
N MET A 382 6.10 -19.05 9.60
CA MET A 382 4.70 -18.67 9.77
C MET A 382 4.01 -19.67 10.70
N SER A 383 3.26 -19.15 11.68
CA SER A 383 2.59 -19.97 12.70
C SER A 383 1.51 -20.88 12.11
N GLN A 384 1.04 -20.57 10.91
CA GLN A 384 0.09 -21.35 10.12
C GLN A 384 0.15 -20.93 8.65
N VAL A 385 -0.39 -21.78 7.76
CA VAL A 385 -0.69 -21.37 6.37
C VAL A 385 -1.70 -20.23 6.41
N TYR A 386 -1.42 -19.16 5.68
CA TYR A 386 -2.37 -18.07 5.52
C TYR A 386 -3.36 -18.40 4.41
N THR A 387 -4.65 -18.30 4.73
CA THR A 387 -5.75 -18.44 3.77
C THR A 387 -6.42 -17.09 3.57
N GLY A 388 -6.23 -16.51 2.39
CA GLY A 388 -6.90 -15.31 1.92
C GLY A 388 -7.71 -15.58 0.65
N GLY A 389 -8.31 -14.55 0.08
CA GLY A 389 -9.06 -14.68 -1.16
C GLY A 389 -9.75 -13.39 -1.58
N PHE A 390 -10.02 -13.29 -2.87
CA PHE A 390 -10.79 -12.23 -3.47
C PHE A 390 -11.80 -12.82 -4.44
N SER A 391 -12.74 -12.01 -4.92
CA SER A 391 -13.63 -12.44 -5.99
C SER A 391 -13.61 -11.43 -7.13
N ILE A 392 -13.71 -11.95 -8.35
CA ILE A 392 -13.91 -11.11 -9.53
C ILE A 392 -15.41 -11.12 -9.84
N VAL A 393 -16.01 -9.94 -9.87
CA VAL A 393 -17.42 -9.72 -10.23
C VAL A 393 -17.45 -8.64 -11.30
N LEU A 394 -17.70 -9.07 -12.54
CA LEU A 394 -17.75 -8.17 -13.69
C LEU A 394 -19.14 -7.52 -13.81
N PRO A 395 -19.25 -6.23 -14.14
CA PRO A 395 -20.51 -5.65 -14.60
C PRO A 395 -20.99 -6.35 -15.87
N THR A 396 -22.29 -6.27 -16.15
CA THR A 396 -22.91 -6.99 -17.27
C THR A 396 -23.58 -6.04 -18.25
N VAL A 397 -23.57 -6.43 -19.51
CA VAL A 397 -24.50 -5.98 -20.52
C VAL A 397 -25.64 -7.00 -20.55
N SER A 398 -26.87 -6.56 -20.33
CA SER A 398 -28.04 -7.44 -20.26
C SER A 398 -29.23 -6.91 -21.06
N GLY A 399 -30.06 -7.85 -21.49
CA GLY A 399 -31.25 -7.57 -22.28
C GLY A 399 -32.03 -8.87 -22.54
N THR A 400 -32.98 -8.78 -23.45
CA THR A 400 -33.78 -9.93 -23.90
C THR A 400 -33.52 -10.26 -25.36
N VAL A 401 -33.65 -11.53 -25.70
CA VAL A 401 -33.74 -12.01 -27.07
C VAL A 401 -35.16 -12.52 -27.31
N THR A 402 -35.87 -11.90 -28.25
CA THR A 402 -37.25 -12.28 -28.61
C THR A 402 -37.38 -12.57 -30.10
N ASN A 403 -38.41 -13.32 -30.49
CA ASN A 403 -38.76 -13.51 -31.89
C ASN A 403 -39.69 -12.40 -32.40
N ALA A 404 -39.99 -12.39 -33.70
CA ALA A 404 -40.89 -11.42 -34.32
C ALA A 404 -42.33 -11.39 -33.74
N ALA A 405 -42.75 -12.43 -33.02
CA ALA A 405 -44.04 -12.49 -32.32
C ALA A 405 -43.96 -11.99 -30.87
N GLY A 406 -42.79 -11.53 -30.42
CA GLY A 406 -42.55 -11.08 -29.05
C GLY A 406 -42.35 -12.20 -28.04
N GLN A 407 -42.18 -13.46 -28.47
CA GLN A 407 -41.92 -14.58 -27.58
C GLN A 407 -40.42 -14.68 -27.25
N PRO A 408 -40.05 -15.11 -26.03
CA PRO A 408 -38.66 -15.27 -25.63
C PRO A 408 -37.94 -16.35 -26.44
N MET A 409 -36.64 -16.14 -26.67
CA MET A 409 -35.77 -17.06 -27.40
C MET A 409 -34.65 -17.54 -26.49
N ALA A 410 -34.71 -18.81 -26.10
CA ALA A 410 -33.68 -19.47 -25.29
C ALA A 410 -32.52 -20.02 -26.14
N GLY A 411 -31.35 -20.16 -25.52
CA GLY A 411 -30.19 -20.83 -26.11
C GLY A 411 -29.42 -20.01 -27.15
N VAL A 412 -29.75 -18.72 -27.32
CA VAL A 412 -29.01 -17.81 -28.20
C VAL A 412 -27.66 -17.53 -27.55
N GLN A 413 -26.57 -17.71 -28.29
CA GLN A 413 -25.22 -17.42 -27.83
C GLN A 413 -24.91 -15.93 -28.05
N LEU A 414 -24.52 -15.21 -27.02
CA LEU A 414 -24.15 -13.79 -27.06
C LEU A 414 -22.63 -13.70 -26.94
N VAL A 415 -21.95 -13.59 -28.09
CA VAL A 415 -20.48 -13.70 -28.16
C VAL A 415 -19.85 -12.31 -28.13
N PRO A 416 -19.08 -11.96 -27.08
CA PRO A 416 -18.29 -10.74 -27.06
C PRO A 416 -17.08 -10.85 -28.00
N SER A 417 -16.64 -9.74 -28.60
CA SER A 417 -15.44 -9.69 -29.47
C SER A 417 -14.10 -9.76 -28.72
N SER A 418 -14.13 -9.98 -27.41
CA SER A 418 -12.97 -10.04 -26.51
C SER A 418 -12.73 -11.48 -26.03
N THR A 419 -11.75 -11.69 -25.15
CA THR A 419 -11.50 -13.01 -24.53
C THR A 419 -12.48 -13.33 -23.39
N LEU A 420 -13.56 -12.56 -23.25
CA LEU A 420 -14.57 -12.76 -22.21
C LEU A 420 -15.50 -13.93 -22.57
N SER A 421 -16.10 -14.53 -21.54
CA SER A 421 -17.02 -15.65 -21.73
C SER A 421 -18.31 -15.22 -22.46
N PRO A 422 -18.78 -15.98 -23.45
CA PRO A 422 -20.09 -15.76 -24.05
C PRO A 422 -21.23 -15.88 -23.03
N GLY A 423 -22.28 -15.09 -23.22
CA GLY A 423 -23.55 -15.27 -22.53
C GLY A 423 -24.49 -16.20 -23.29
N VAL A 424 -25.49 -16.75 -22.62
CA VAL A 424 -26.55 -17.55 -23.27
C VAL A 424 -27.89 -17.03 -22.77
N SER A 425 -28.87 -16.88 -23.68
CA SER A 425 -30.23 -16.52 -23.27
C SER A 425 -30.94 -17.69 -22.57
N ASP A 426 -31.64 -17.39 -21.48
CA ASP A 426 -32.43 -18.36 -20.70
C ASP A 426 -33.81 -18.65 -21.32
N GLU A 427 -34.63 -19.45 -20.64
CA GLU A 427 -35.99 -19.82 -21.09
C GLU A 427 -36.92 -18.61 -21.24
N ASP A 428 -36.67 -17.54 -20.49
CA ASP A 428 -37.37 -16.26 -20.56
C ASP A 428 -36.73 -15.29 -21.57
N GLY A 429 -35.72 -15.75 -22.31
CA GLY A 429 -34.98 -14.99 -23.30
C GLY A 429 -34.04 -13.94 -22.71
N ASN A 430 -33.87 -13.87 -21.39
CA ASN A 430 -32.94 -12.94 -20.76
C ASN A 430 -31.51 -13.42 -20.95
N TYR A 431 -30.59 -12.49 -21.17
CA TYR A 431 -29.17 -12.78 -21.24
C TYR A 431 -28.36 -11.75 -20.44
N ALA A 432 -27.16 -12.16 -20.01
CA ALA A 432 -26.16 -11.25 -19.47
C ALA A 432 -24.76 -11.65 -19.97
N VAL A 433 -23.97 -10.67 -20.39
CA VAL A 433 -22.56 -10.83 -20.77
C VAL A 433 -21.72 -9.95 -19.87
N GLY A 434 -20.82 -10.55 -19.07
CA GLY A 434 -19.91 -9.83 -18.20
C GLY A 434 -18.80 -9.13 -18.98
N PHE A 435 -18.36 -7.96 -18.54
CA PHE A 435 -17.27 -7.21 -19.15
C PHE A 435 -16.34 -6.52 -18.14
N ILE A 436 -15.11 -6.21 -18.56
CA ILE A 436 -14.16 -5.45 -17.74
C ILE A 436 -14.39 -3.95 -18.00
N PRO A 437 -14.61 -3.13 -16.97
CA PRO A 437 -14.76 -1.68 -17.10
C PRO A 437 -13.63 -1.03 -17.91
N GLY A 438 -13.99 -0.10 -18.79
CA GLY A 438 -13.08 0.62 -19.68
C GLY A 438 -12.71 -0.12 -20.97
N LEU A 439 -13.16 -1.36 -21.18
CA LEU A 439 -12.99 -2.04 -22.47
C LEU A 439 -13.97 -1.51 -23.52
N THR A 440 -13.49 -1.51 -24.76
CA THR A 440 -14.33 -1.35 -25.96
C THR A 440 -14.49 -2.71 -26.62
N PHE A 441 -15.73 -3.16 -26.82
CA PHE A 441 -16.04 -4.49 -27.34
C PHE A 441 -17.42 -4.49 -28.02
N THR A 442 -17.71 -5.56 -28.75
CA THR A 442 -19.01 -5.77 -29.39
C THR A 442 -19.65 -7.06 -28.92
N VAL A 443 -20.98 -7.14 -28.87
CA VAL A 443 -21.71 -8.38 -28.59
C VAL A 443 -22.48 -8.80 -29.84
N THR A 444 -22.21 -10.02 -30.32
CA THR A 444 -22.83 -10.60 -31.51
C THR A 444 -23.66 -11.82 -31.11
N PRO A 445 -24.99 -11.80 -31.28
CA PRO A 445 -25.85 -12.96 -31.07
C PRO A 445 -25.67 -14.01 -32.18
N SER A 446 -25.78 -15.29 -31.83
CA SER A 446 -25.70 -16.40 -32.76
C SER A 446 -26.62 -17.55 -32.35
N LEU A 447 -27.47 -17.98 -33.29
CA LEU A 447 -28.27 -19.20 -33.21
C LEU A 447 -28.52 -19.68 -34.65
N PRO A 448 -28.22 -20.94 -35.01
CA PRO A 448 -28.43 -21.44 -36.36
C PRO A 448 -29.88 -21.24 -36.84
N GLY A 449 -30.06 -20.78 -38.08
CA GLY A 449 -31.37 -20.56 -38.69
C GLY A 449 -32.00 -19.19 -38.43
N PHE A 450 -31.34 -18.32 -37.65
CA PHE A 450 -31.81 -16.98 -37.34
C PHE A 450 -30.80 -15.88 -37.72
N ILE A 451 -31.33 -14.71 -38.03
CA ILE A 451 -30.65 -13.43 -38.18
C ILE A 451 -31.10 -12.56 -37.00
N PHE A 452 -30.20 -11.77 -36.43
CA PHE A 452 -30.52 -10.94 -35.27
C PHE A 452 -30.51 -9.45 -35.62
N VAL A 453 -31.41 -8.69 -35.01
CA VAL A 453 -31.53 -7.25 -35.20
C VAL A 453 -31.45 -6.55 -33.84
N PRO A 454 -30.48 -5.65 -33.60
CA PRO A 454 -29.34 -5.36 -34.48
C PRO A 454 -28.42 -6.59 -34.65
N GLY A 455 -27.65 -6.66 -35.74
CA GLY A 455 -26.74 -7.81 -35.96
C GLY A 455 -25.60 -7.87 -34.95
N THR A 456 -25.22 -6.73 -34.37
CA THR A 456 -24.18 -6.58 -33.36
C THR A 456 -24.45 -5.30 -32.56
N ARG A 457 -24.09 -5.29 -31.28
CA ARG A 457 -24.09 -4.06 -30.46
C ARG A 457 -22.67 -3.67 -30.09
N ASN A 458 -22.37 -2.38 -30.15
CA ASN A 458 -21.04 -1.83 -29.89
C ASN A 458 -21.02 -1.08 -28.56
N TYR A 459 -20.02 -1.37 -27.74
CA TYR A 459 -19.85 -0.77 -26.42
C TYR A 459 -18.47 -0.12 -26.34
N THR A 460 -18.41 1.15 -25.94
CA THR A 460 -17.17 1.93 -25.88
C THR A 460 -16.92 2.38 -24.45
N ASN A 461 -15.78 1.97 -23.88
CA ASN A 461 -15.32 2.35 -22.54
C ASN A 461 -16.40 2.28 -21.44
N LEU A 462 -17.25 1.25 -21.47
CA LEU A 462 -18.30 1.09 -20.45
C LEU A 462 -17.68 0.93 -19.06
N THR A 463 -18.24 1.59 -18.06
CA THR A 463 -17.82 1.48 -16.66
C THR A 463 -18.79 0.71 -15.79
N ASP A 464 -20.09 0.80 -16.10
CA ASP A 464 -21.19 0.29 -15.29
C ASP A 464 -22.10 -0.63 -16.11
N ALA A 465 -22.86 -1.47 -15.41
CA ALA A 465 -23.78 -2.40 -16.05
C ALA A 465 -24.82 -1.65 -16.90
N VAL A 466 -25.15 -2.21 -18.06
CA VAL A 466 -26.13 -1.66 -19.00
C VAL A 466 -27.23 -2.68 -19.20
N THR A 467 -28.48 -2.23 -19.13
CA THR A 467 -29.68 -3.07 -19.29
C THR A 467 -30.45 -2.63 -20.54
N ASN A 468 -31.46 -3.42 -20.94
CA ASN A 468 -32.30 -3.18 -22.12
C ASN A 468 -31.56 -3.26 -23.47
N GLU A 469 -30.50 -4.05 -23.53
CA GLU A 469 -29.70 -4.25 -24.74
C GLU A 469 -30.31 -5.33 -25.65
N ASN A 470 -31.57 -5.16 -26.03
CA ASN A 470 -32.35 -6.26 -26.61
C ASN A 470 -31.95 -6.63 -28.05
N PHE A 471 -32.16 -7.90 -28.41
CA PHE A 471 -32.02 -8.43 -29.76
C PHE A 471 -33.32 -9.07 -30.24
N LEU A 472 -33.62 -8.89 -31.53
CA LEU A 472 -34.75 -9.54 -32.19
C LEU A 472 -34.25 -10.65 -33.13
N ALA A 473 -34.69 -11.88 -32.92
CA ALA A 473 -34.42 -13.02 -33.79
C ALA A 473 -35.48 -13.11 -34.90
N VAL A 474 -35.03 -13.07 -36.15
CA VAL A 474 -35.86 -13.21 -37.35
C VAL A 474 -35.27 -14.25 -38.29
N THR A 475 -36.09 -14.92 -39.10
CA THR A 475 -35.60 -15.88 -40.10
C THR A 475 -35.15 -15.20 -41.39
N SER A 476 -35.58 -13.96 -41.63
CA SER A 476 -35.18 -13.12 -42.76
C SER A 476 -35.41 -11.64 -42.46
N ILE A 477 -34.48 -10.79 -42.88
CA ILE A 477 -34.67 -9.33 -42.95
C ILE A 477 -35.11 -8.86 -44.34
N THR A 478 -35.25 -9.79 -45.29
CA THR A 478 -35.64 -9.48 -46.67
C THR A 478 -37.10 -8.99 -46.68
N PRO A 479 -37.38 -7.77 -47.16
CA PRO A 479 -38.72 -7.24 -47.15
C PRO A 479 -39.60 -8.00 -48.14
N SER A 480 -40.77 -8.46 -47.68
CA SER A 480 -41.83 -8.93 -48.57
C SER A 480 -42.59 -7.72 -49.10
N LEU A 481 -42.40 -7.40 -50.39
CA LEU A 481 -43.03 -6.25 -51.01
C LEU A 481 -44.46 -6.56 -51.45
N THR A 482 -45.36 -5.62 -51.21
CA THR A 482 -46.68 -5.55 -51.82
C THR A 482 -46.81 -4.24 -52.56
N ASN A 483 -47.40 -4.27 -53.75
CA ASN A 483 -47.50 -3.11 -54.62
C ASN A 483 -48.95 -2.80 -54.98
N GLN A 484 -49.31 -1.52 -54.99
CA GLN A 484 -50.64 -1.05 -55.36
C GLN A 484 -50.53 0.19 -56.24
N LEU A 485 -51.24 0.19 -57.37
CA LEU A 485 -51.44 1.39 -58.18
C LEU A 485 -52.62 2.19 -57.62
N SER A 486 -52.45 3.49 -57.39
CA SER A 486 -53.56 4.38 -57.04
C SER A 486 -53.32 5.78 -57.60
N GLY A 487 -54.21 6.22 -58.50
CA GLY A 487 -54.03 7.46 -59.26
C GLY A 487 -52.76 7.42 -60.11
N SER A 488 -51.93 8.47 -60.00
CA SER A 488 -50.65 8.61 -60.68
C SER A 488 -49.45 8.11 -59.87
N ASN A 489 -49.66 7.22 -58.89
CA ASN A 489 -48.58 6.72 -58.03
C ASN A 489 -48.59 5.19 -57.91
N LEU A 490 -47.38 4.61 -57.87
CA LEU A 490 -47.12 3.26 -57.41
C LEU A 490 -46.77 3.30 -55.92
N PHE A 491 -47.54 2.59 -55.11
CA PHE A 491 -47.25 2.40 -53.70
C PHE A 491 -46.56 1.06 -53.50
N VAL A 492 -45.36 1.06 -52.93
CA VAL A 492 -44.62 -0.14 -52.53
C VAL A 492 -44.63 -0.22 -51.01
N ARG A 493 -45.20 -1.28 -50.45
CA ARG A 493 -45.33 -1.49 -49.01
C ARG A 493 -44.59 -2.73 -48.55
N TRP A 494 -44.02 -2.68 -47.35
CA TRP A 494 -43.39 -3.82 -46.70
C TRP A 494 -43.52 -3.74 -45.18
N GLY A 495 -43.37 -4.86 -44.48
CA GLY A 495 -43.24 -4.84 -43.01
C GLY A 495 -41.86 -4.33 -42.62
N GLY A 496 -41.79 -3.21 -41.92
CA GLY A 496 -40.55 -2.69 -41.38
C GLY A 496 -40.19 -3.38 -40.07
N ILE A 497 -38.96 -3.87 -39.94
CA ILE A 497 -38.42 -4.39 -38.68
C ILE A 497 -37.60 -3.29 -38.00
N SER A 498 -37.94 -2.94 -36.76
CA SER A 498 -37.21 -1.96 -35.97
C SER A 498 -35.75 -2.39 -35.80
N GLY A 499 -34.81 -1.49 -36.09
CA GLY A 499 -33.37 -1.77 -36.14
C GLY A 499 -32.86 -2.25 -37.50
N VAL A 500 -33.72 -2.54 -38.47
CA VAL A 500 -33.32 -2.76 -39.88
C VAL A 500 -33.42 -1.44 -40.64
N ASN A 501 -32.39 -1.13 -41.41
CA ASN A 501 -32.36 -0.03 -42.36
C ASN A 501 -32.78 -0.52 -43.74
N TYR A 502 -33.76 0.18 -44.33
CA TYR A 502 -34.27 -0.11 -45.67
C TYR A 502 -33.84 1.01 -46.63
N GLN A 503 -33.08 0.66 -47.66
CA GLN A 503 -32.73 1.56 -48.75
C GLN A 503 -33.57 1.20 -49.97
N PRO A 504 -34.57 2.01 -50.34
CA PRO A 504 -35.17 1.90 -51.65
C PRO A 504 -34.14 2.18 -52.73
N GLN A 505 -34.21 1.42 -53.81
CA GLN A 505 -33.33 1.56 -54.96
C GLN A 505 -34.14 1.45 -56.24
N TYR A 506 -33.66 2.13 -57.28
CA TYR A 506 -34.22 2.05 -58.61
C TYR A 506 -33.15 1.58 -59.62
N SER A 507 -33.60 1.03 -60.74
CA SER A 507 -32.75 0.61 -61.86
C SER A 507 -33.53 0.71 -63.16
N THR A 508 -32.85 1.06 -64.26
CA THR A 508 -33.44 1.08 -65.61
C THR A 508 -33.06 -0.17 -66.43
N ASN A 509 -32.18 -1.03 -65.91
CA ASN A 509 -31.65 -2.19 -66.64
C ASN A 509 -31.56 -3.48 -65.78
N LEU A 510 -32.08 -3.47 -64.55
CA LEU A 510 -32.03 -4.55 -63.54
C LEU A 510 -30.62 -4.90 -63.03
N VAL A 511 -29.57 -4.22 -63.50
CA VAL A 511 -28.17 -4.49 -63.15
C VAL A 511 -27.62 -3.38 -62.27
N ASP A 512 -27.77 -2.12 -62.71
CA ASP A 512 -27.26 -0.95 -62.02
C ASP A 512 -28.34 -0.40 -61.09
N TRP A 513 -28.13 -0.55 -59.79
CA TRP A 513 -29.09 -0.14 -58.76
C TRP A 513 -28.59 1.10 -58.03
N LEU A 514 -29.33 2.21 -58.17
CA LEU A 514 -29.02 3.48 -57.52
C LEU A 514 -29.98 3.74 -56.34
N PRO A 515 -29.54 4.42 -55.26
CA PRO A 515 -30.42 4.81 -54.17
C PRO A 515 -31.61 5.66 -54.65
N TYR A 516 -32.81 5.28 -54.25
CA TYR A 516 -34.03 6.07 -54.44
C TYR A 516 -34.40 6.72 -53.10
N GLY A 517 -34.02 7.99 -52.93
CA GLY A 517 -34.15 8.69 -51.64
C GLY A 517 -33.17 8.21 -50.57
N GLY A 518 -33.43 8.64 -49.32
CA GLY A 518 -32.61 8.28 -48.17
C GLY A 518 -32.92 6.90 -47.58
N VAL A 519 -32.03 6.42 -46.72
CA VAL A 519 -32.26 5.21 -45.91
C VAL A 519 -33.43 5.45 -44.95
N VAL A 520 -34.35 4.50 -44.89
CA VAL A 520 -35.52 4.56 -44.01
C VAL A 520 -35.37 3.53 -42.89
N PRO A 521 -35.37 3.94 -41.61
CA PRO A 521 -35.33 3.01 -40.49
C PRO A 521 -36.68 2.30 -40.34
N GLY A 522 -36.65 0.99 -40.06
CA GLY A 522 -37.86 0.19 -39.84
C GLY A 522 -38.60 0.57 -38.56
N THR A 523 -39.92 0.36 -38.56
CA THR A 523 -40.84 0.87 -37.51
C THR A 523 -41.65 -0.22 -36.79
N ASN A 524 -41.40 -1.51 -37.03
CA ASN A 524 -42.28 -2.62 -36.59
C ASN A 524 -43.73 -2.54 -37.13
N GLY A 525 -43.95 -1.74 -38.17
CA GLY A 525 -45.24 -1.58 -38.83
C GLY A 525 -45.11 -1.59 -40.35
N THR A 526 -46.23 -1.40 -41.05
CA THR A 526 -46.22 -1.27 -42.51
C THR A 526 -45.48 0.00 -42.91
N MET A 527 -44.40 -0.17 -43.65
CA MET A 527 -43.67 0.89 -44.35
C MET A 527 -44.26 1.07 -45.74
N GLU A 528 -44.22 2.30 -46.25
CA GLU A 528 -44.75 2.65 -47.56
C GLU A 528 -43.80 3.60 -48.27
N LEU A 529 -43.54 3.31 -49.54
CA LEU A 529 -42.86 4.19 -50.48
C LEU A 529 -43.83 4.56 -51.59
N GLN A 530 -44.10 5.85 -51.72
CA GLN A 530 -44.88 6.40 -52.82
C GLN A 530 -43.94 6.81 -53.96
N ILE A 531 -44.21 6.29 -55.14
CA ILE A 531 -43.43 6.54 -56.35
C ILE A 531 -44.36 7.18 -57.39
N PRO A 532 -44.16 8.47 -57.73
CA PRO A 532 -44.89 9.11 -58.82
C PRO A 532 -44.59 8.42 -60.15
N ILE A 533 -45.64 8.17 -60.94
CA ILE A 533 -45.50 7.58 -62.27
C ILE A 533 -45.29 8.73 -63.26
N SER A 534 -44.13 8.76 -63.92
CA SER A 534 -43.75 9.75 -64.93
C SER A 534 -43.75 9.14 -66.35
N THR A 535 -43.25 9.89 -67.33
CA THR A 535 -43.03 9.42 -68.72
C THR A 535 -41.68 8.72 -68.92
N ASP A 536 -40.93 8.47 -67.84
CA ASP A 536 -39.60 7.85 -67.91
C ASP A 536 -39.67 6.38 -68.35
N PRO A 537 -38.62 5.84 -69.02
CA PRO A 537 -38.56 4.45 -69.46
C PRO A 537 -38.62 3.48 -68.27
N MET A 538 -39.01 2.21 -68.51
CA MET A 538 -39.27 1.18 -67.47
C MET A 538 -38.27 1.22 -66.30
N GLU A 539 -38.71 1.78 -65.17
CA GLU A 539 -37.96 1.79 -63.92
C GLU A 539 -38.37 0.60 -63.03
N PHE A 540 -37.39 -0.10 -62.51
CA PHE A 540 -37.55 -1.20 -61.57
C PHE A 540 -37.17 -0.73 -60.17
N PHE A 541 -37.98 -1.09 -59.18
CA PHE A 541 -37.75 -0.73 -57.79
C PHE A 541 -37.49 -1.95 -56.93
N ARG A 542 -36.56 -1.85 -55.99
CA ARG A 542 -36.35 -2.83 -54.93
C ARG A 542 -36.07 -2.13 -53.60
N VAL A 543 -36.23 -2.87 -52.51
CA VAL A 543 -35.86 -2.38 -51.18
C VAL A 543 -34.74 -3.27 -50.65
N LYS A 544 -33.55 -2.70 -50.46
CA LYS A 544 -32.42 -3.39 -49.84
C LYS A 544 -32.51 -3.22 -48.33
N ALA A 545 -32.55 -4.33 -47.59
CA ALA A 545 -32.45 -4.34 -46.12
C ALA A 545 -31.01 -4.53 -45.66
N SER A 546 -30.64 -3.90 -44.55
CA SER A 546 -29.36 -4.06 -43.84
C SER A 546 -29.56 -3.82 -42.34
N ASN A 547 -28.88 -4.57 -41.48
CA ASN A 547 -28.99 -4.51 -40.02
C ASN A 547 -27.62 -4.43 -39.32
#